data_AF-A0A317PNF8-F1
#
_entry.id   AF-A0A317PNF8-F1
#
_cell.length_a   1.000
_cell.length_b   1.000
_cell.length_c   1.000
_cell.angle_alpha   90.00
_cell.angle_beta   90.00
_cell.angle_gamma   90.00
#
_symmetry.space_group_name_H-M   'P 1'
#
loop_
_entity.id
_entity.type
_entity.pdbx_description
1 polymer ?
#
loop_
_entity_poly.entity_id
_entity_poly.type
_entity_poly.pdbx_seq_one_letter_code
_entity_poly.pdbx_strand_id
1 'polypeptide(L)'
;MKIPLIAAALSLAALALPAQAATRDFFSDLSGQWSGSGKAYLAKMGDVSATCKLSVDGASRTVAMSGNCGLLVFRQALGLKLKSTDGNRVTGTYTGSKTGPARLSGAVKGQRLNLAVAWNGPVNGDRAAQMVLTRSGENSFELTVIDKVDGQTRNTSRFSFRRN
;
A
#
# COMPACT_ATOMS: atom_id res chain seq x y z
N MET A 1 -47.51 32.48 55.62
CA MET A 1 -46.89 32.75 54.30
C MET A 1 -45.94 31.61 53.97
N LYS A 2 -46.19 30.90 52.87
CA LYS A 2 -45.37 29.76 52.40
C LYS A 2 -44.51 30.25 51.24
N ILE A 3 -43.19 30.06 51.32
CA ILE A 3 -42.26 30.29 50.21
C ILE A 3 -41.48 28.99 50.04
N PRO A 4 -41.61 28.26 48.91
CA PRO A 4 -40.78 27.10 48.66
C PRO A 4 -39.49 27.53 47.97
N LEU A 5 -38.33 27.20 48.54
CA LEU A 5 -37.05 27.26 47.83
C LEU A 5 -36.93 26.02 46.93
N ILE A 6 -37.02 26.22 45.62
CA ILE A 6 -36.67 25.22 44.60
C ILE A 6 -35.18 25.40 44.30
N ALA A 7 -34.33 24.49 44.76
CA ALA A 7 -32.93 24.45 44.36
C ALA A 7 -32.81 23.63 43.05
N ALA A 8 -32.50 24.31 41.96
CA ALA A 8 -32.31 23.72 40.64
C ALA A 8 -30.96 22.97 40.56
N ALA A 9 -31.00 21.68 40.25
CA ALA A 9 -29.80 20.89 39.95
C ALA A 9 -29.34 21.19 38.50
N LEU A 10 -28.23 21.91 38.35
CA LEU A 10 -27.54 22.04 37.05
C LEU A 10 -26.86 20.71 36.70
N SER A 11 -27.47 19.97 35.78
CA SER A 11 -26.86 18.78 35.17
C SER A 11 -25.90 19.22 34.07
N LEU A 12 -24.59 19.14 34.29
CA LEU A 12 -23.58 19.29 33.23
C LEU A 12 -23.68 18.09 32.27
N ALA A 13 -24.41 18.24 31.17
CA ALA A 13 -24.35 17.29 30.07
C ALA A 13 -23.00 17.46 29.35
N ALA A 14 -22.07 16.54 29.58
CA ALA A 14 -20.84 16.44 28.82
C ALA A 14 -21.19 16.07 27.37
N LEU A 15 -21.16 17.05 26.47
CA LEU A 15 -21.24 16.84 25.03
C LEU A 15 -19.96 16.13 24.58
N ALA A 16 -19.98 14.80 24.51
CA ALA A 16 -18.96 14.03 23.84
C ALA A 16 -19.08 14.30 22.33
N LEU A 17 -18.27 15.24 21.82
CA LEU A 17 -18.10 15.41 20.38
C LEU A 17 -17.54 14.11 19.81
N PRO A 18 -18.09 13.57 18.71
CA PRO A 18 -17.45 12.46 18.03
C PRO A 18 -16.09 12.95 17.55
N ALA A 19 -15.01 12.40 18.11
CA ALA A 19 -13.69 12.56 17.55
C ALA A 19 -13.74 11.95 16.15
N GLN A 20 -13.93 12.79 15.14
CA GLN A 20 -13.73 12.43 13.75
C GLN A 20 -12.23 12.15 13.63
N ALA A 21 -11.84 10.89 13.87
CA ALA A 21 -10.51 10.43 13.56
C ALA A 21 -10.30 10.77 12.08
N ALA A 22 -9.51 11.80 11.80
CA ALA A 22 -9.19 12.20 10.45
C ALA A 22 -8.76 10.94 9.72
N THR A 23 -9.52 10.55 8.68
CA THR A 23 -9.22 9.35 7.91
C THR A 23 -7.83 9.58 7.33
N ARG A 24 -6.84 8.94 7.95
CA ARG A 24 -5.43 9.07 7.61
C ARG A 24 -5.27 8.82 6.12
N ASP A 25 -4.88 9.87 5.39
CA ASP A 25 -4.75 9.82 3.94
C ASP A 25 -3.72 8.76 3.58
N PHE A 26 -4.18 7.69 2.93
CA PHE A 26 -3.39 6.49 2.70
C PHE A 26 -2.08 6.80 1.97
N PHE A 27 -2.09 7.76 1.05
CA PHE A 27 -0.93 8.07 0.22
C PHE A 27 0.00 9.05 0.89
N SER A 28 -0.52 10.11 1.52
CA SER A 28 0.32 11.08 2.25
C SER A 28 1.11 10.43 3.38
N ASP A 29 0.54 9.45 4.07
CA ASP A 29 1.24 8.73 5.14
C ASP A 29 2.40 7.85 4.62
N LEU A 30 2.39 7.48 3.34
CA LEU A 30 3.48 6.70 2.75
C LEU A 30 4.66 7.56 2.29
N SER A 31 4.51 8.88 2.23
CA SER A 31 5.55 9.80 1.75
C SER A 31 6.82 9.70 2.57
N GLY A 32 7.97 9.53 1.93
CA GLY A 32 9.28 9.45 2.57
C GLY A 32 10.22 8.41 1.95
N GLN A 33 11.33 8.18 2.63
CA GLN A 33 12.34 7.19 2.23
C GLN A 33 12.17 5.89 2.99
N TRP A 34 12.33 4.78 2.30
CA TRP A 34 12.06 3.45 2.82
C TRP A 34 13.19 2.48 2.46
N SER A 35 13.53 1.62 3.41
CA SER A 35 14.38 0.45 3.18
C SER A 35 13.61 -0.80 3.51
N GLY A 36 13.76 -1.84 2.69
CA GLY A 36 13.05 -3.09 2.91
C GLY A 36 13.82 -4.31 2.46
N SER A 37 13.35 -5.47 2.88
CA SER A 37 13.88 -6.77 2.49
C SER A 37 12.75 -7.77 2.33
N GLY A 38 12.97 -8.77 1.51
CA GLY A 38 11.94 -9.75 1.22
C GLY A 38 12.39 -10.81 0.24
N LYS A 39 11.42 -11.57 -0.25
CA LYS A 39 11.64 -12.58 -1.29
C LYS A 39 10.83 -12.27 -2.53
N ALA A 40 11.39 -12.59 -3.69
CA ALA A 40 10.72 -12.58 -4.98
C ALA A 40 10.95 -13.92 -5.68
N TYR A 41 9.92 -14.43 -6.36
CA TYR A 41 10.01 -15.58 -7.21
C TYR A 41 10.52 -15.17 -8.59
N LEU A 42 11.53 -15.89 -9.09
CA LEU A 42 12.06 -15.76 -10.44
C LEU A 42 12.04 -17.13 -11.10
N ALA A 43 11.36 -17.26 -12.24
CA ALA A 43 11.11 -18.55 -12.90
C ALA A 43 12.34 -19.46 -13.09
N LYS A 44 13.54 -18.89 -13.29
CA LYS A 44 14.78 -19.66 -13.47
C LYS A 44 15.57 -19.92 -12.18
N MET A 45 15.27 -19.23 -11.08
CA MET A 45 16.05 -19.26 -9.85
C MET A 45 15.23 -19.61 -8.59
N GLY A 46 13.92 -19.73 -8.72
CA GLY A 46 13.02 -19.90 -7.58
C GLY A 46 12.93 -18.63 -6.73
N ASP A 47 12.74 -18.80 -5.43
CA ASP A 47 12.62 -17.69 -4.48
C ASP A 47 14.00 -17.12 -4.13
N VAL A 48 14.20 -15.84 -4.42
CA VAL A 48 15.43 -15.11 -4.13
C VAL A 48 15.19 -14.01 -3.10
N SER A 49 16.14 -13.81 -2.20
CA SER A 49 16.11 -12.71 -1.23
C SER A 49 16.65 -11.43 -1.85
N ALA A 50 15.96 -10.31 -1.65
CA ALA A 50 16.42 -9.01 -2.13
C ALA A 50 16.21 -7.92 -1.09
N THR A 51 17.01 -6.87 -1.19
CA THR A 51 16.87 -5.64 -0.39
C THR A 51 16.51 -4.49 -1.29
N CYS A 52 15.58 -3.63 -0.87
CA CYS A 52 15.08 -2.54 -1.68
C CYS A 52 15.23 -1.21 -0.96
N LYS A 53 15.51 -0.15 -1.72
CA LYS A 53 15.43 1.25 -1.27
C LYS A 53 14.41 1.96 -2.14
N LEU A 54 13.44 2.61 -1.52
CA LEU A 54 12.34 3.29 -2.19
C LEU A 54 12.22 4.74 -1.69
N SER A 55 11.85 5.64 -2.59
CA SER A 55 11.36 6.97 -2.29
C SER A 55 9.90 7.04 -2.70
N VAL A 56 9.05 7.57 -1.83
CA VAL A 56 7.62 7.76 -2.06
C VAL A 56 7.31 9.24 -1.92
N ASP A 57 6.71 9.79 -2.96
CA ASP A 57 6.11 11.12 -2.98
C ASP A 57 4.59 10.95 -3.06
N GLY A 58 3.92 11.09 -1.92
CA GLY A 58 2.48 10.95 -1.75
C GLY A 58 1.81 12.29 -1.46
N ALA A 59 0.82 12.63 -2.28
CA ALA A 59 -0.13 13.70 -2.07
C ALA A 59 -1.55 13.10 -1.97
N SER A 60 -2.54 13.91 -1.61
CA SER A 60 -3.86 13.39 -1.18
C SER A 60 -4.58 12.49 -2.18
N ARG A 61 -4.29 12.63 -3.47
CA ARG A 61 -4.91 11.83 -4.53
C ARG A 61 -3.91 11.19 -5.48
N THR A 62 -2.62 11.30 -5.22
CA THR A 62 -1.59 10.79 -6.12
C THR A 62 -0.40 10.28 -5.33
N VAL A 63 0.20 9.19 -5.77
CA VAL A 63 1.48 8.74 -5.23
C VAL A 63 2.42 8.35 -6.36
N ALA A 64 3.67 8.76 -6.24
CA ALA A 64 4.78 8.28 -7.04
C ALA A 64 5.79 7.60 -6.12
N MET A 65 5.99 6.31 -6.35
CA MET A 65 7.00 5.50 -5.71
C MET A 65 8.06 5.16 -6.75
N SER A 66 9.33 5.26 -6.36
CA SER A 66 10.46 4.88 -7.21
C SER A 66 11.59 4.33 -6.37
N GLY A 67 12.39 3.43 -6.93
CA GLY A 67 13.52 2.87 -6.23
C GLY A 67 14.13 1.69 -6.94
N ASN A 68 14.92 0.92 -6.20
CA ASN A 68 15.58 -0.26 -6.71
C ASN A 68 15.61 -1.37 -5.66
N CYS A 69 15.57 -2.61 -6.15
CA CYS A 69 15.78 -3.83 -5.38
C CYS A 69 17.08 -4.49 -5.85
N GLY A 70 18.00 -4.70 -4.93
CA GLY A 70 19.28 -5.36 -5.15
C GLY A 70 19.23 -6.84 -4.76
N LEU A 71 19.83 -7.67 -5.60
CA LEU A 71 20.17 -9.07 -5.34
C LEU A 71 21.62 -9.27 -5.81
N LEU A 72 22.54 -9.50 -4.87
CA LEU A 72 23.98 -9.58 -5.16
C LEU A 72 24.45 -8.36 -5.97
N VAL A 73 24.90 -8.57 -7.21
CA VAL A 73 25.35 -7.51 -8.14
C VAL A 73 24.22 -6.95 -9.01
N PHE A 74 23.05 -7.60 -9.04
CA PHE A 74 21.92 -7.19 -9.86
C PHE A 74 21.08 -6.13 -9.16
N ARG A 75 20.58 -5.17 -9.94
CA ARG A 75 19.63 -4.16 -9.48
C ARG A 75 18.42 -4.14 -10.41
N GLN A 76 17.23 -4.24 -9.83
CA GLN A 76 15.98 -4.09 -10.55
C GLN A 76 15.30 -2.80 -10.13
N ALA A 77 14.96 -1.95 -11.10
CA ALA A 77 14.16 -0.76 -10.84
C ALA A 77 12.74 -1.17 -10.43
N LEU A 78 12.20 -0.48 -9.44
CA LEU A 78 10.82 -0.60 -8.99
C LEU A 78 10.18 0.78 -9.03
N GLY A 79 8.98 0.87 -9.59
CA GLY A 79 8.22 2.11 -9.62
C GLY A 79 6.73 1.87 -9.59
N LEU A 80 6.00 2.79 -9.01
CA LEU A 80 4.54 2.75 -8.97
C LEU A 80 4.01 4.18 -9.00
N LYS A 81 3.13 4.47 -9.95
CA LYS A 81 2.45 5.76 -10.06
C LYS A 81 0.96 5.52 -9.96
N LEU A 82 0.32 6.07 -8.94
CA LEU A 82 -1.11 5.88 -8.71
C LEU A 82 -1.84 7.21 -8.61
N LYS A 83 -3.12 7.16 -8.99
CA LYS A 83 -4.09 8.23 -8.82
C LYS A 83 -5.34 7.68 -8.15
N SER A 84 -5.75 8.31 -7.05
CA SER A 84 -7.04 8.08 -6.42
C SER A 84 -8.12 8.86 -7.16
N THR A 85 -9.23 8.20 -7.46
CA THR A 85 -10.47 8.82 -7.89
C THR A 85 -11.49 8.76 -6.76
N ASP A 86 -12.68 9.31 -6.97
CA ASP A 86 -13.73 9.30 -5.94
C ASP A 86 -14.12 7.86 -5.54
N GLY A 87 -14.51 7.68 -4.28
CA GLY A 87 -14.92 6.37 -3.75
C GLY A 87 -13.76 5.40 -3.50
N ASN A 88 -12.59 5.88 -3.05
CA ASN A 88 -11.39 5.09 -2.72
C ASN A 88 -10.81 4.26 -3.88
N ARG A 89 -11.26 4.49 -5.11
CA ARG A 89 -10.77 3.82 -6.31
C ARG A 89 -9.39 4.35 -6.67
N VAL A 90 -8.53 3.46 -7.16
CA VAL A 90 -7.15 3.76 -7.51
C VAL A 90 -6.83 3.15 -8.86
N THR A 91 -6.18 3.93 -9.72
CA THR A 91 -5.61 3.45 -10.98
C THR A 91 -4.16 3.88 -11.10
N GLY A 92 -3.40 3.23 -11.98
CA GLY A 92 -2.02 3.63 -12.18
C GLY A 92 -1.19 2.67 -12.99
N THR A 93 0.13 2.77 -12.81
CA THR A 93 1.12 1.93 -13.48
C THR A 93 2.16 1.41 -12.51
N TYR A 94 2.66 0.22 -12.79
CA TYR A 94 3.79 -0.40 -12.12
C TYR A 94 4.95 -0.59 -13.10
N THR A 95 6.15 -0.22 -12.68
CA THR A 95 7.40 -0.47 -13.39
C THR A 95 8.24 -1.44 -12.57
N GLY A 96 8.80 -2.45 -13.23
CA GLY A 96 9.59 -3.49 -12.57
C GLY A 96 9.36 -4.89 -13.14
N SER A 97 8.40 -5.04 -14.07
CA SER A 97 8.31 -6.22 -14.93
C SER A 97 9.27 -6.12 -16.11
N LYS A 98 9.85 -7.26 -16.51
CA LYS A 98 10.65 -7.38 -17.74
C LYS A 98 9.80 -7.16 -19.00
N THR A 99 8.49 -7.29 -18.89
CA THR A 99 7.55 -7.11 -20.02
C THR A 99 7.19 -5.64 -20.26
N GLY A 100 7.77 -4.69 -19.52
CA GLY A 100 7.41 -3.27 -19.55
C GLY A 100 6.34 -2.90 -18.51
N PRO A 101 5.91 -1.62 -18.47
CA PRO A 101 5.01 -1.11 -17.43
C PRO A 101 3.65 -1.82 -17.41
N ALA A 102 3.23 -2.29 -16.25
CA ALA A 102 1.93 -2.91 -16.03
C ALA A 102 0.87 -1.88 -15.65
N ARG A 103 -0.39 -2.14 -15.99
CA ARG A 103 -1.53 -1.31 -15.55
C ARG A 103 -2.02 -1.79 -14.19
N LEU A 104 -2.41 -0.85 -13.34
CA LEU A 104 -2.93 -1.09 -12.00
C LEU A 104 -4.35 -0.55 -11.89
N SER A 105 -5.21 -1.30 -11.21
CA SER A 105 -6.55 -0.84 -10.86
C SER A 105 -7.00 -1.48 -9.56
N GLY A 106 -7.71 -0.75 -8.71
CA GLY A 106 -8.12 -1.27 -7.41
C GLY A 106 -8.69 -0.23 -6.49
N ALA A 107 -8.53 -0.46 -5.18
CA ALA A 107 -9.05 0.45 -4.18
C ALA A 107 -8.30 0.37 -2.84
N VAL A 108 -8.35 1.47 -2.11
CA VAL A 108 -7.98 1.51 -0.68
C VAL A 108 -9.13 0.95 0.15
N LYS A 109 -8.80 0.05 1.08
CA LYS A 109 -9.70 -0.55 2.07
C LYS A 109 -8.99 -0.55 3.42
N GLY A 110 -9.28 0.47 4.24
CA GLY A 110 -8.65 0.67 5.55
C GLY A 110 -7.13 0.84 5.44
N GLN A 111 -6.38 -0.15 5.92
CA GLN A 111 -4.91 -0.14 5.89
C GLN A 111 -4.31 -0.81 4.65
N ARG A 112 -5.14 -1.26 3.71
CA ARG A 112 -4.71 -2.02 2.54
C ARG A 112 -5.06 -1.30 1.25
N LEU A 113 -4.11 -1.22 0.33
CA LEU A 113 -4.34 -0.92 -1.07
C LEU A 113 -4.29 -2.23 -1.84
N ASN A 114 -5.43 -2.66 -2.38
CA ASN A 114 -5.52 -3.89 -3.16
C ASN A 114 -5.63 -3.51 -4.64
N LEU A 115 -4.71 -4.02 -5.45
CA LEU A 115 -4.57 -3.70 -6.86
C LEU A 115 -4.59 -4.98 -7.69
N ALA A 116 -5.44 -5.02 -8.70
CA ALA A 116 -5.25 -5.91 -9.84
C ALA A 116 -4.11 -5.38 -10.71
N VAL A 117 -3.24 -6.29 -11.13
CA VAL A 117 -2.11 -6.02 -12.03
C VAL A 117 -2.43 -6.64 -13.38
N ALA A 118 -2.42 -5.81 -14.42
CA ALA A 118 -2.48 -6.26 -15.80
C ALA A 118 -1.10 -6.08 -16.45
N TRP A 119 -0.38 -7.19 -16.63
CA TRP A 119 0.97 -7.21 -17.19
C TRP A 119 0.95 -6.84 -18.68
N ASN A 120 1.98 -6.09 -19.11
CA ASN A 120 2.14 -5.72 -20.52
C ASN A 120 2.56 -6.90 -21.42
N GLY A 121 3.02 -8.00 -20.83
CA GLY A 121 3.29 -9.28 -21.48
C GLY A 121 3.10 -10.42 -20.48
N PRO A 122 3.19 -11.69 -20.90
CA PRO A 122 3.08 -12.82 -20.00
C PRO A 122 4.15 -12.81 -18.90
N VAL A 123 3.72 -12.95 -17.66
CA VAL A 123 4.54 -13.15 -16.45
C VAL A 123 4.00 -14.41 -15.79
N ASN A 124 4.88 -15.37 -15.50
CA ASN A 124 4.50 -16.68 -14.94
C ASN A 124 3.34 -17.41 -15.66
N GLY A 125 3.21 -17.20 -16.98
CA GLY A 125 2.26 -17.92 -17.83
C GLY A 125 0.96 -17.16 -18.15
N ASP A 126 0.66 -16.04 -17.50
CA ASP A 126 -0.50 -15.21 -17.85
C ASP A 126 -0.22 -13.70 -17.69
N ARG A 127 -1.25 -12.85 -17.79
CA ARG A 127 -1.13 -11.39 -17.73
C ARG A 127 -1.76 -10.78 -16.48
N ALA A 128 -2.07 -11.58 -15.46
CA ALA A 128 -2.87 -11.16 -14.33
C ALA A 128 -2.21 -11.51 -13.00
N ALA A 129 -2.06 -10.53 -12.12
CA ALA A 129 -1.65 -10.74 -10.74
C ALA A 129 -2.43 -9.84 -9.79
N GLN A 130 -2.24 -10.02 -8.49
CA GLN A 130 -2.69 -9.09 -7.47
C GLN A 130 -1.51 -8.51 -6.73
N MET A 131 -1.55 -7.22 -6.46
CA MET A 131 -0.59 -6.51 -5.63
C MET A 131 -1.32 -5.92 -4.44
N VAL A 132 -0.76 -6.11 -3.25
CA VAL A 132 -1.31 -5.59 -2.00
C VAL A 132 -0.22 -4.81 -1.29
N LEU A 133 -0.47 -3.53 -1.04
CA LEU A 133 0.29 -2.74 -0.09
C LEU A 133 -0.49 -2.65 1.21
N THR A 134 0.09 -3.11 2.31
CA THR A 134 -0.52 -3.07 3.64
C THR A 134 0.31 -2.19 4.56
N ARG A 135 -0.28 -1.13 5.11
CA ARG A 135 0.32 -0.38 6.21
C ARG A 135 0.34 -1.30 7.44
N SER A 136 1.53 -1.57 7.97
CA SER A 136 1.74 -2.47 9.12
C SER A 136 2.11 -1.72 10.40
N GLY A 137 2.28 -0.40 10.31
CA GLY A 137 2.61 0.53 11.38
C GLY A 137 2.80 1.94 10.82
N GLU A 138 3.05 2.92 11.69
CA GLU A 138 3.27 4.32 11.28
C GLU A 138 4.47 4.50 10.34
N ASN A 139 5.51 3.69 10.57
CA ASN A 139 6.78 3.72 9.84
C ASN A 139 7.09 2.37 9.18
N SER A 140 6.05 1.60 8.84
CA SER A 140 6.22 0.31 8.17
C SER A 140 5.07 -0.04 7.23
N PHE A 141 5.41 -0.67 6.12
CA PHE A 141 4.43 -1.30 5.24
C PHE A 141 4.96 -2.61 4.67
N GLU A 142 4.05 -3.44 4.19
CA GLU A 142 4.34 -4.66 3.46
C GLU A 142 3.80 -4.55 2.03
N LEU A 143 4.61 -4.97 1.05
CA LEU A 143 4.21 -5.15 -0.33
C LEU A 143 4.19 -6.64 -0.67
N THR A 144 3.03 -7.16 -1.08
CA THR A 144 2.85 -8.55 -1.51
C THR A 144 2.36 -8.58 -2.95
N VAL A 145 2.94 -9.46 -3.77
CA VAL A 145 2.42 -9.83 -5.09
C VAL A 145 1.98 -11.28 -5.04
N ILE A 146 0.74 -11.52 -5.45
CA ILE A 146 0.11 -12.82 -5.56
C ILE A 146 -0.10 -13.09 -7.04
N ASP A 147 0.48 -14.18 -7.53
CA ASP A 147 0.47 -14.53 -8.94
C ASP A 147 0.45 -16.06 -9.07
N LYS A 148 0.21 -16.57 -10.27
CA LYS A 148 0.34 -18.00 -10.53
C LYS A 148 1.80 -18.37 -10.74
N VAL A 149 2.16 -19.58 -10.34
CA VAL A 149 3.37 -20.27 -10.75
C VAL A 149 2.95 -21.70 -11.03
N ASP A 150 3.22 -22.19 -12.23
CA ASP A 150 2.83 -23.54 -12.67
C ASP A 150 1.34 -23.83 -12.46
N GLY A 151 0.49 -22.83 -12.74
CA GLY A 151 -0.97 -22.91 -12.58
C GLY A 151 -1.49 -22.71 -11.15
N GLN A 152 -0.62 -22.68 -10.14
CA GLN A 152 -1.00 -22.51 -8.74
C GLN A 152 -0.82 -21.08 -8.26
N THR A 153 -1.85 -20.51 -7.64
CA THR A 153 -1.77 -19.18 -7.02
C THR A 153 -0.91 -19.21 -5.76
N ARG A 154 0.09 -18.34 -5.70
CA ARG A 154 0.98 -18.19 -4.54
C ARG A 154 1.48 -16.74 -4.41
N ASN A 155 2.09 -16.43 -3.27
CA ASN A 155 2.88 -15.21 -3.16
C ASN A 155 4.14 -15.37 -4.00
N THR A 156 4.31 -14.51 -5.01
CA THR A 156 5.51 -14.41 -5.84
C THR A 156 6.39 -13.24 -5.43
N SER A 157 5.92 -12.34 -4.57
CA SER A 157 6.78 -11.39 -3.88
C SER A 157 6.20 -11.04 -2.52
N ARG A 158 7.05 -10.86 -1.51
CA ARG A 158 6.68 -10.32 -0.21
C ARG A 158 7.85 -9.56 0.39
N PHE A 159 7.67 -8.27 0.59
CA PHE A 159 8.69 -7.35 1.09
C PHE A 159 8.15 -6.52 2.23
N SER A 160 8.91 -6.45 3.33
CA SER A 160 8.64 -5.57 4.45
C SER A 160 9.54 -4.35 4.38
N PHE A 161 8.97 -3.17 4.57
CA PHE A 161 9.66 -1.89 4.50
C PHE A 161 9.55 -1.15 5.82
N ARG A 162 10.63 -0.44 6.16
CA ARG A 162 10.69 0.52 7.27
C ARG A 162 11.13 1.87 6.74
N ARG A 163 10.58 2.93 7.33
CA ARG A 163 10.97 4.30 7.02
C ARG A 163 12.39 4.54 7.53
N ASN A 164 13.19 5.25 6.72
CA ASN A 164 14.52 5.73 7.12
C ASN A 164 14.42 7.02 7.93
#